data_AF-A0A3D3VTA7-F1
#
_entry.id   AF-A0A3D3VTA7-F1
#
_cell.length_a   1.000
_cell.length_b   1.000
_cell.length_c   1.000
_cell.angle_alpha   90.00
_cell.angle_beta   90.00
_cell.angle_gamma   90.00
#
_symmetry.space_group_name_H-M   'P 1'
#
loop_
_entity.id
_entity.type
_entity.pdbx_description
1 polymer ?
#
loop_
_entity_poly.entity_id
_entity_poly.type
_entity_poly.pdbx_seq_one_letter_code
_entity_poly.pdbx_strand_id
1 'polypeptide(L)'
;MAGIDVDASRMRSTRKDWADFLESLSGRTGRPISEFHTRNFYRGNRLSRTIDGTERAEVISAILDWLSSRRHRITFSAVLKSRFERMRADNRLKELGTPWSAAAFHCVLTLQKAHQGLKGSRRQTVLVFDREVAEEDRFSVLIKEPPEWSGAYYGLAPGSSPLDTLLEAPLFADSRLVLLIQVADMVAYLLRFHAELEEGLSGESYPGEREQISEWAVRIFGMSLPGNLRYPDRCPGGDCSLFWELAPETLRR
;
A
#
# COMPACT_ATOMS: atom_id res chain seq x y z
N MET A 1 2.78 0.39 4.44
CA MET A 1 1.39 0.21 3.97
C MET A 1 1.38 0.34 2.46
N ALA A 2 0.59 -0.47 1.77
CA ALA A 2 0.31 -0.29 0.35
C ALA A 2 -1.16 -0.60 0.06
N GLY A 3 -1.66 -0.13 -1.07
CA GLY A 3 -3.01 -0.37 -1.55
C GLY A 3 -3.04 -0.46 -3.06
N ILE A 4 -3.99 -1.22 -3.60
CA ILE A 4 -4.23 -1.35 -5.03
C ILE A 4 -5.49 -0.56 -5.39
N ASP A 5 -5.30 0.50 -6.16
CA ASP A 5 -6.37 1.31 -6.75
C ASP A 5 -6.90 0.63 -8.02
N VAL A 6 -8.20 0.40 -8.04
CA VAL A 6 -8.90 -0.38 -9.05
C VAL A 6 -10.28 0.19 -9.34
N ASP A 7 -10.61 0.25 -10.63
CA ASP A 7 -11.96 0.54 -11.09
C ASP A 7 -12.93 -0.58 -10.66
N ALA A 8 -13.88 -0.25 -9.78
CA ALA A 8 -14.87 -1.18 -9.25
C ALA A 8 -15.65 -1.91 -10.37
N SER A 9 -15.85 -1.27 -11.53
CA SER A 9 -16.55 -1.90 -12.66
C SER A 9 -15.79 -3.10 -13.25
N ARG A 10 -14.49 -3.23 -12.94
CA ARG A 10 -13.59 -4.29 -13.42
C ARG A 10 -13.31 -5.35 -12.36
N MET A 11 -13.84 -5.20 -11.13
CA MET A 11 -13.51 -6.10 -10.03
C MET A 11 -13.94 -7.54 -10.27
N ARG A 12 -15.04 -7.76 -11.00
CA ARG A 12 -15.48 -9.12 -11.37
C ARG A 12 -14.47 -9.81 -12.30
N SER A 13 -13.99 -9.11 -13.33
CA SER A 13 -12.97 -9.64 -14.23
C SER A 13 -11.63 -9.81 -13.52
N THR A 14 -11.20 -8.83 -12.72
CA THR A 14 -9.95 -8.92 -11.94
C THR A 14 -9.96 -10.13 -11.00
N ARG A 15 -11.08 -10.41 -10.33
CA ARG A 15 -11.24 -11.59 -9.46
C ARG A 15 -11.10 -12.89 -10.25
N LYS A 16 -11.78 -13.00 -11.40
CA LYS A 16 -11.71 -14.19 -12.24
C LYS A 16 -10.29 -14.41 -12.74
N ASP A 17 -9.68 -13.39 -13.34
CA ASP A 17 -8.34 -13.50 -13.90
C ASP A 17 -7.28 -13.83 -12.86
N TRP A 18 -7.47 -13.36 -11.63
CA TRP A 18 -6.57 -13.70 -10.52
C TRP A 18 -6.72 -15.16 -10.11
N ALA A 19 -7.94 -15.68 -10.03
CA ALA A 19 -8.17 -17.11 -9.77
C ALA A 19 -7.54 -17.98 -10.86
N ASP A 20 -7.75 -17.62 -12.13
CA ASP A 20 -7.15 -18.30 -13.29
C ASP A 20 -5.60 -18.22 -13.22
N PHE A 21 -5.05 -17.09 -12.78
CA PHE A 21 -3.61 -16.92 -12.56
C PHE A 21 -3.07 -17.79 -11.41
N LEU A 22 -3.76 -17.85 -10.26
CA LEU A 22 -3.38 -18.71 -9.14
C LEU A 22 -3.44 -20.20 -9.51
N GLU A 23 -4.42 -20.61 -10.30
CA GLU A 23 -4.51 -21.96 -10.84
C GLU A 23 -3.33 -22.27 -11.77
N SER A 24 -2.98 -21.33 -12.66
CA SER A 24 -1.80 -21.45 -13.53
C SER A 24 -0.50 -21.58 -12.72
N LEU A 25 -0.32 -20.75 -11.68
CA LEU A 25 0.83 -20.84 -10.79
C LEU A 25 0.85 -22.18 -10.03
N SER A 26 -0.33 -22.66 -9.59
CA SER A 26 -0.45 -23.95 -8.91
C SER A 26 -0.03 -25.10 -9.82
N GLY A 27 -0.44 -25.07 -11.09
CA GLY A 27 -0.02 -26.03 -12.11
C GLY A 27 1.49 -26.00 -12.38
N ARG A 28 2.08 -24.80 -12.47
CA ARG A 28 3.53 -24.63 -12.72
C ARG A 28 4.39 -25.10 -11.54
N THR A 29 3.91 -24.90 -10.32
CA THR A 29 4.63 -25.26 -9.08
C THR A 29 4.29 -26.67 -8.57
N GLY A 30 3.32 -27.34 -9.20
CA GLY A 30 2.80 -28.63 -8.77
C GLY A 30 2.11 -28.62 -7.41
N ARG A 31 1.67 -27.46 -6.91
CA ARG A 31 1.10 -27.30 -5.57
C ARG A 31 -0.11 -26.37 -5.56
N PRO A 32 -1.17 -26.66 -4.76
CA PRO A 32 -2.29 -25.74 -4.61
C PRO A 32 -1.86 -24.43 -3.95
N ILE A 33 -2.02 -23.31 -4.66
CA ILE A 33 -1.83 -21.95 -4.14
C ILE A 33 -3.21 -21.32 -4.04
N SER A 34 -3.86 -21.49 -2.88
CA SER A 34 -5.17 -20.88 -2.57
C SER A 34 -5.04 -19.51 -1.89
N GLU A 35 -3.86 -19.19 -1.35
CA GLU A 35 -3.62 -17.97 -0.58
C GLU A 35 -2.14 -17.53 -0.65
N PHE A 36 -1.90 -16.24 -0.86
CA PHE A 36 -0.56 -15.66 -0.98
C PHE A 36 -0.22 -14.79 0.22
N HIS A 37 0.60 -15.32 1.13
CA HIS A 37 1.15 -14.58 2.26
C HIS A 37 2.64 -14.29 2.02
N THR A 38 2.96 -13.10 1.50
CA THR A 38 4.33 -12.71 1.08
C THR A 38 5.39 -12.93 2.15
N ARG A 39 5.07 -12.60 3.41
CA ARG A 39 6.01 -12.77 4.54
C ARG A 39 6.34 -14.25 4.80
N ASN A 40 5.37 -15.14 4.59
CA ASN A 40 5.56 -16.58 4.68
C ASN A 40 6.29 -17.15 3.45
N PHE A 41 6.16 -16.45 2.32
CA PHE A 41 6.69 -16.88 1.04
C PHE A 41 8.14 -16.47 0.81
N TYR A 42 8.58 -15.27 1.20
CA TYR A 42 9.95 -14.80 0.90
C TYR A 42 10.98 -15.15 1.99
N ARG A 43 10.75 -14.78 3.26
CA ARG A 43 11.66 -15.05 4.40
C ARG A 43 11.03 -15.85 5.57
N GLY A 44 9.87 -16.48 5.37
CA GLY A 44 9.08 -17.09 6.45
C GLY A 44 9.37 -18.56 6.75
N ASN A 45 9.74 -18.86 8.00
CA ASN A 45 10.14 -20.16 8.57
C ASN A 45 9.21 -21.39 8.39
N ARG A 46 8.01 -21.29 7.78
CA ARG A 46 7.05 -22.43 7.71
C ARG A 46 6.85 -23.03 6.32
N LEU A 47 6.87 -22.21 5.26
CA LEU A 47 6.81 -22.68 3.85
C LEU A 47 8.19 -22.64 3.19
N SER A 48 9.18 -22.02 3.85
CA SER A 48 10.50 -21.77 3.27
C SER A 48 11.39 -23.00 3.07
N ARG A 49 11.00 -24.17 3.60
CA ARG A 49 11.78 -25.40 3.44
C ARG A 49 11.47 -26.15 2.14
N THR A 50 10.45 -25.74 1.40
CA THR A 50 9.85 -26.60 0.37
C THR A 50 9.71 -25.95 -1.01
N ILE A 51 9.92 -24.64 -1.15
CA ILE A 51 9.94 -23.90 -2.43
C ILE A 51 11.31 -23.21 -2.51
N ASP A 52 12.06 -23.38 -3.59
CA ASP A 52 13.38 -22.76 -3.73
C ASP A 52 13.27 -21.22 -3.86
N GLY A 53 14.35 -20.49 -3.55
CA GLY A 53 14.45 -19.04 -3.72
C GLY A 53 14.12 -18.60 -5.14
N THR A 54 14.56 -19.37 -6.14
CA THR A 54 14.32 -19.11 -7.57
C THR A 54 12.83 -19.16 -7.91
N GLU A 55 12.14 -20.22 -7.49
CA GLU A 55 10.69 -20.37 -7.73
C GLU A 55 9.89 -19.23 -7.07
N ARG A 56 10.33 -18.74 -5.90
CA ARG A 56 9.67 -17.60 -5.24
C ARG A 56 9.82 -16.32 -6.02
N ALA A 57 11.02 -16.08 -6.54
CA ALA A 57 11.31 -14.92 -7.37
C ALA A 57 10.50 -14.94 -8.67
N GLU A 58 10.33 -16.11 -9.28
CA GLU A 58 9.47 -16.28 -10.45
C GLU A 58 8.00 -15.97 -10.14
N VAL A 59 7.48 -16.47 -9.02
CA VAL A 59 6.10 -16.20 -8.60
C VAL A 59 5.88 -14.71 -8.34
N ILE A 60 6.78 -14.04 -7.61
CA ILE A 60 6.69 -12.60 -7.36
C ILE A 60 6.74 -11.83 -8.69
N SER A 61 7.67 -12.17 -9.58
CA SER A 61 7.80 -11.53 -10.88
C SER A 61 6.52 -11.70 -11.72
N ALA A 62 5.94 -12.90 -11.71
CA ALA A 62 4.69 -13.18 -12.41
C ALA A 62 3.49 -12.40 -11.83
N ILE A 63 3.42 -12.22 -10.51
CA ILE A 63 2.39 -11.38 -9.87
C ILE A 63 2.57 -9.92 -10.29
N LEU A 64 3.81 -9.43 -10.33
CA LEU A 64 4.09 -8.06 -10.78
C LEU A 64 3.79 -7.88 -12.29
N ASP A 65 3.98 -8.91 -13.13
CA ASP A 65 3.60 -8.89 -14.56
C ASP A 65 2.08 -8.88 -14.72
N TRP A 66 1.40 -9.68 -13.90
CA TRP A 66 -0.06 -9.69 -13.84
C TRP A 66 -0.60 -8.32 -13.40
N LEU A 67 0.04 -7.67 -12.44
CA LEU A 67 -0.38 -6.35 -11.97
C LEU A 67 -0.10 -5.26 -13.02
N SER A 68 1.06 -5.30 -13.68
CA SER A 68 1.48 -4.29 -14.66
C SER A 68 0.70 -4.35 -15.98
N SER A 69 0.25 -5.54 -16.37
CA SER A 69 -0.60 -5.73 -17.56
C SER A 69 -2.02 -5.16 -17.40
N ARG A 70 -2.37 -4.67 -16.21
CA ARG A 70 -3.68 -4.11 -15.88
C ARG A 70 -3.58 -2.61 -15.62
N ARG A 71 -4.72 -1.92 -15.71
CA ARG A 71 -4.82 -0.48 -15.41
C ARG A 71 -4.94 -0.18 -13.90
N HIS A 72 -4.43 -1.08 -13.06
CA HIS A 72 -4.39 -0.86 -11.61
C HIS A 72 -3.28 0.14 -11.28
N ARG A 73 -3.47 0.90 -10.21
CA ARG A 73 -2.44 1.78 -9.67
C ARG A 73 -2.11 1.37 -8.25
N ILE A 74 -0.91 1.69 -7.80
CA ILE A 74 -0.46 1.39 -6.45
C ILE A 74 -0.40 2.69 -5.64
N THR A 75 -1.01 2.71 -4.46
CA THR A 75 -0.69 3.70 -3.42
C THR A 75 0.17 3.04 -2.36
N PHE A 76 1.11 3.77 -1.77
CA PHE A 76 1.89 3.26 -0.64
C PHE A 76 2.35 4.38 0.28
N SER A 77 2.62 4.00 1.52
CA SER A 77 3.20 4.87 2.53
C SER A 77 4.16 4.06 3.41
N ALA A 78 5.25 4.69 3.80
CA ALA A 78 6.27 4.10 4.65
C ALA A 78 6.56 5.03 5.83
N VAL A 79 6.73 4.44 7.00
CA VAL A 79 7.02 5.14 8.25
C VAL A 79 8.21 4.45 8.90
N LEU A 80 9.31 5.19 9.05
CA LEU A 80 10.44 4.78 9.89
C LEU A 80 10.03 4.94 11.35
N LYS A 81 9.93 3.82 12.08
CA LYS A 81 9.49 3.81 13.49
C LYS A 81 10.34 4.72 14.37
N SER A 82 11.65 4.75 14.16
CA SER A 82 12.57 5.65 14.89
C SER A 82 12.26 7.14 14.65
N ARG A 83 11.82 7.51 13.44
CA ARG A 83 11.41 8.89 13.13
C ARG A 83 10.06 9.21 13.76
N PHE A 84 9.11 8.29 13.67
CA PHE A 84 7.80 8.41 14.32
C PHE A 84 7.94 8.66 15.83
N GLU A 85 8.75 7.86 16.53
CA GLU A 85 8.95 8.03 17.97
C GLU A 85 9.64 9.37 18.32
N ARG A 86 10.62 9.81 17.52
CA ARG A 86 11.26 11.13 17.73
C ARG A 86 10.29 12.29 17.52
N MET A 87 9.35 12.14 16.61
CA MET A 87 8.37 13.18 16.26
C MET A 87 7.08 13.09 17.07
N ARG A 88 6.94 12.14 17.99
CA ARG A 88 5.71 11.83 18.73
C ARG A 88 5.06 13.01 19.48
N ALA A 89 5.83 14.08 19.73
CA ALA A 89 5.32 15.32 20.31
C ALA A 89 4.49 16.17 19.33
N ASP A 90 4.63 15.97 18.01
CA ASP A 90 3.84 16.63 16.96
C ASP A 90 2.35 16.29 17.14
N ASN A 91 1.50 17.32 17.20
CA ASN A 91 0.07 17.15 17.43
C ASN A 91 -0.60 16.36 16.30
N ARG A 92 -0.13 16.53 15.05
CA ARG A 92 -0.63 15.77 13.90
C ARG A 92 -0.42 14.27 14.11
N LEU A 93 0.74 13.87 14.65
CA LEU A 93 1.01 12.46 14.97
C LEU A 93 0.18 11.92 16.13
N LYS A 94 -0.16 12.75 17.13
CA LYS A 94 -1.03 12.34 18.24
C LYS A 94 -2.45 12.02 17.74
N GLU A 95 -2.96 12.83 16.81
CA GLU A 95 -4.25 12.59 16.16
C GLU A 95 -4.22 11.27 15.38
N LEU A 96 -3.17 11.05 14.57
CA LEU A 96 -2.99 9.80 13.81
C LEU A 96 -2.76 8.58 14.72
N GLY A 97 -2.15 8.76 15.88
CA GLY A 97 -1.98 7.73 16.92
C GLY A 97 -0.82 6.79 16.69
N THR A 98 -0.96 5.87 15.73
CA THR A 98 0.00 4.78 15.52
C THR A 98 0.74 4.91 14.18
N PRO A 99 1.93 4.30 14.03
CA PRO A 99 2.61 4.25 12.74
C PRO A 99 1.77 3.61 11.63
N TRP A 100 0.94 2.62 11.99
CA TRP A 100 0.02 1.98 11.05
C TRP A 100 -1.05 2.98 10.58
N SER A 101 -1.74 3.62 11.52
CA SER A 101 -2.78 4.61 11.22
C SER A 101 -2.22 5.80 10.43
N ALA A 102 -1.01 6.28 10.75
CA ALA A 102 -0.34 7.31 9.96
C ALA A 102 -0.04 6.85 8.52
N ALA A 103 0.47 5.63 8.33
CA ALA A 103 0.74 5.10 7.00
C ALA A 103 -0.54 4.86 6.19
N ALA A 104 -1.59 4.33 6.83
CA ALA A 104 -2.90 4.10 6.22
C ALA A 104 -3.56 5.42 5.81
N PHE A 105 -3.61 6.40 6.73
CA PHE A 105 -4.18 7.72 6.46
C PHE A 105 -3.44 8.44 5.33
N HIS A 106 -2.11 8.33 5.27
CA HIS A 106 -1.33 8.88 4.17
C HIS A 106 -1.74 8.30 2.80
N CYS A 107 -2.00 6.98 2.73
CA CYS A 107 -2.51 6.35 1.51
C CYS A 107 -3.89 6.90 1.14
N VAL A 108 -4.76 7.12 2.13
CA VAL A 108 -6.10 7.72 1.93
C VAL A 108 -5.99 9.15 1.39
N LEU A 109 -5.12 9.98 1.96
CA LEU A 109 -4.91 11.35 1.47
C LEU A 109 -4.37 11.38 0.04
N THR A 110 -3.47 10.46 -0.30
CA THR A 110 -2.95 10.29 -1.67
C THR A 110 -4.10 9.93 -2.64
N LEU A 111 -4.98 9.01 -2.25
CA LEU A 111 -6.15 8.61 -3.05
C LEU A 111 -7.17 9.74 -3.19
N GLN A 112 -7.51 10.44 -2.10
CA GLN A 112 -8.39 11.62 -2.13
C GLN A 112 -7.86 12.65 -3.14
N LYS A 113 -6.57 12.98 -3.06
CA LYS A 113 -5.93 13.94 -3.98
C LYS A 113 -5.95 13.46 -5.43
N ALA A 114 -5.75 12.16 -5.66
CA ALA A 114 -5.83 11.55 -6.99
C ALA A 114 -7.26 11.57 -7.56
N HIS A 115 -8.27 11.37 -6.71
CA HIS A 115 -9.64 11.12 -7.15
C HIS A 115 -10.54 12.36 -7.16
N GLN A 116 -10.22 13.40 -6.38
CA GLN A 116 -11.06 14.60 -6.28
C GLN A 116 -11.29 15.33 -7.61
N GLY A 117 -10.36 15.20 -8.56
CA GLY A 117 -10.48 15.78 -9.91
C GLY A 117 -11.24 14.90 -10.91
N LEU A 118 -11.60 13.67 -10.52
CA LEU A 118 -12.34 12.73 -11.36
C LEU A 118 -13.84 13.10 -11.39
N LYS A 119 -14.54 12.60 -12.41
CA LYS A 119 -15.96 12.88 -12.64
C LYS A 119 -16.81 11.62 -12.51
N GLY A 120 -18.07 11.81 -12.11
CA GLY A 120 -19.06 10.73 -12.00
C GLY A 120 -18.63 9.66 -10.99
N SER A 121 -18.93 8.40 -11.29
CA SER A 121 -18.63 7.25 -10.42
C SER A 121 -17.13 7.06 -10.15
N ARG A 122 -16.24 7.56 -11.02
CA ARG A 122 -14.78 7.45 -10.80
C ARG A 122 -14.26 8.31 -9.66
N ARG A 123 -15.03 9.31 -9.23
CA ARG A 123 -14.71 10.10 -8.03
C ARG A 123 -15.03 9.33 -6.75
N GLN A 124 -15.91 8.32 -6.83
CA GLN A 124 -16.40 7.59 -5.68
C GLN A 124 -15.45 6.47 -5.30
N THR A 125 -14.97 6.49 -4.07
CA THR A 125 -13.94 5.58 -3.54
C THR A 125 -14.51 4.79 -2.38
N VAL A 126 -14.27 3.47 -2.39
CA VAL A 126 -14.53 2.59 -1.25
C VAL A 126 -13.19 2.06 -0.79
N LEU A 127 -12.91 2.20 0.50
CA LEU A 127 -11.68 1.68 1.09
C LEU A 127 -11.96 0.29 1.66
N VAL A 128 -11.10 -0.67 1.32
CA VAL A 128 -11.16 -2.03 1.85
C VAL A 128 -9.81 -2.37 2.44
N PHE A 129 -9.78 -2.66 3.73
CA PHE A 129 -8.60 -3.05 4.49
C PHE A 129 -8.67 -4.52 4.89
N ASP A 130 -7.51 -5.12 5.14
CA ASP A 130 -7.47 -6.40 5.84
C ASP A 130 -7.98 -6.20 7.26
N ARG A 131 -8.60 -7.25 7.82
CA ARG A 131 -9.11 -7.19 9.18
C ARG A 131 -7.95 -7.19 10.19
N GLU A 132 -7.58 -6.00 10.62
CA GLU A 132 -6.63 -5.73 11.71
C GLU A 132 -7.40 -5.17 12.92
N VAL A 133 -7.81 -6.07 13.83
CA VAL A 133 -8.74 -5.80 14.95
C VAL A 133 -8.27 -4.65 15.86
N ALA A 134 -6.97 -4.39 15.95
CA ALA A 134 -6.43 -3.41 16.90
C ALA A 134 -6.70 -1.95 16.53
N GLU A 135 -6.81 -1.62 15.24
CA GLU A 135 -6.88 -0.23 14.76
C GLU A 135 -8.21 0.10 14.06
N GLU A 136 -9.07 -0.90 13.79
CA GLU A 136 -10.31 -0.76 13.02
C GLU A 136 -11.22 0.37 13.53
N ASP A 137 -11.60 0.34 14.81
CA ASP A 137 -12.51 1.35 15.39
C ASP A 137 -11.89 2.75 15.35
N ARG A 138 -10.63 2.87 15.80
CA ARG A 138 -9.92 4.16 15.84
C ARG A 138 -9.75 4.74 14.45
N PHE A 139 -9.36 3.92 13.48
CA PHE A 139 -9.14 4.37 12.12
C PHE A 139 -10.45 4.74 11.43
N SER A 140 -11.53 4.01 11.70
CA SER A 140 -12.87 4.36 11.20
C SER A 140 -13.31 5.73 11.73
N VAL A 141 -13.05 6.04 13.00
CA VAL A 141 -13.28 7.38 13.58
C VAL A 141 -12.39 8.42 12.90
N LEU A 142 -11.10 8.14 12.70
CA LEU A 142 -10.18 9.05 12.01
C LEU A 142 -10.63 9.39 10.58
N ILE A 143 -11.23 8.44 9.86
CA ILE A 143 -11.76 8.68 8.51
C ILE A 143 -13.07 9.46 8.55
N LYS A 144 -13.93 9.18 9.52
CA LYS A 144 -15.20 9.89 9.70
C LYS A 144 -14.99 11.35 10.13
N GLU A 145 -14.00 11.57 10.99
CA GLU A 145 -13.67 12.87 11.60
C GLU A 145 -12.18 13.17 11.34
N PRO A 146 -11.79 13.43 10.08
CA PRO A 146 -10.39 13.62 9.74
C PRO A 146 -9.86 14.93 10.34
N PRO A 147 -8.58 14.97 10.77
CA PRO A 147 -7.99 16.18 11.31
C PRO A 147 -8.08 17.36 10.35
N GLU A 148 -8.30 18.57 10.87
CA GLU A 148 -8.52 19.77 10.05
C GLU A 148 -7.37 20.03 9.06
N TRP A 149 -6.13 19.81 9.51
CA TRP A 149 -4.93 19.99 8.69
C TRP A 149 -4.89 19.05 7.47
N SER A 150 -5.62 17.92 7.50
CA SER A 150 -5.61 16.96 6.40
C SER A 150 -6.19 17.54 5.11
N GLY A 151 -7.10 18.51 5.20
CA GLY A 151 -7.68 19.22 4.05
C GLY A 151 -6.62 19.96 3.24
N ALA A 152 -5.60 20.52 3.90
CA ALA A 152 -4.48 21.19 3.25
C ALA A 152 -3.69 20.24 2.34
N TYR A 153 -3.62 18.95 2.69
CA TYR A 153 -2.82 17.97 1.96
C TYR A 153 -3.28 17.77 0.51
N TYR A 154 -4.59 17.59 0.33
CA TYR A 154 -5.19 17.43 -0.99
C TYR A 154 -5.70 18.74 -1.59
N GLY A 155 -5.68 19.84 -0.83
CA GLY A 155 -6.15 21.14 -1.28
C GLY A 155 -7.67 21.22 -1.29
N LEU A 156 -8.29 20.91 -0.15
CA LEU A 156 -9.73 20.97 0.08
C LEU A 156 -10.29 22.33 -0.38
N ALA A 157 -11.27 22.29 -1.28
CA ALA A 157 -11.92 23.49 -1.77
C ALA A 157 -12.85 24.10 -0.70
N PRO A 158 -12.98 25.45 -0.65
CA PRO A 158 -13.93 26.09 0.25
C PRO A 158 -15.36 25.54 0.10
N GLY A 159 -16.00 25.22 1.21
CA GLY A 159 -17.37 24.67 1.25
C GLY A 159 -17.50 23.18 0.88
N SER A 160 -16.40 22.49 0.57
CA SER A 160 -16.39 21.04 0.39
C SER A 160 -16.17 20.32 1.72
N SER A 161 -16.68 19.09 1.83
CA SER A 161 -16.46 18.25 3.00
C SER A 161 -15.09 17.56 2.92
N PRO A 162 -14.40 17.35 4.05
CA PRO A 162 -13.18 16.55 4.07
C PRO A 162 -13.41 15.12 3.54
N LEU A 163 -12.43 14.59 2.81
CA LEU A 163 -12.45 13.22 2.27
C LEU A 163 -13.72 12.89 1.44
N ASP A 164 -14.27 13.88 0.72
CA ASP A 164 -15.53 13.77 -0.02
C ASP A 164 -15.53 12.80 -1.23
N THR A 165 -14.40 12.17 -1.55
CA THR A 165 -14.37 11.07 -2.51
C THR A 165 -14.78 9.74 -1.89
N LEU A 166 -14.72 9.61 -0.56
CA LEU A 166 -15.08 8.39 0.13
C LEU A 166 -16.59 8.25 0.21
N LEU A 167 -17.11 7.09 -0.22
CA LEU A 167 -18.55 6.82 -0.17
C LEU A 167 -19.05 6.45 1.23
N GLU A 168 -18.20 5.82 2.03
CA GLU A 168 -18.55 5.25 3.32
C GLU A 168 -17.28 5.09 4.17
N ALA A 169 -17.47 4.79 5.45
CA ALA A 169 -16.41 4.32 6.33
C ALA A 169 -15.62 3.13 5.72
N PRO A 170 -14.33 2.96 6.08
CA PRO A 170 -13.53 1.84 5.59
C PRO A 170 -14.16 0.48 5.93
N LEU A 171 -14.11 -0.45 4.97
CA LEU A 171 -14.57 -1.81 5.17
C LEU A 171 -13.40 -2.72 5.54
N PHE A 172 -13.56 -3.52 6.60
CA PHE A 172 -12.55 -4.47 7.06
C PHE A 172 -12.98 -5.90 6.71
N ALA A 173 -12.27 -6.47 5.73
CA ALA A 173 -12.60 -7.75 5.14
C ALA A 173 -11.55 -8.81 5.50
N ASP A 174 -11.98 -10.07 5.49
CA ASP A 174 -11.07 -11.21 5.54
C ASP A 174 -10.28 -11.26 4.22
N SER A 175 -8.95 -11.22 4.30
CA SER A 175 -8.04 -11.27 3.13
C SER A 175 -8.22 -12.52 2.26
N ARG A 176 -8.83 -13.60 2.77
CA ARG A 176 -9.25 -14.77 1.96
C ARG A 176 -10.38 -14.46 0.98
N LEU A 177 -11.17 -13.43 1.27
CA LEU A 177 -12.32 -13.00 0.47
C LEU A 177 -11.97 -11.85 -0.49
N VAL A 178 -10.85 -11.15 -0.25
CA VAL A 178 -10.42 -9.97 -1.02
C VAL A 178 -8.98 -10.13 -1.51
N LEU A 179 -8.85 -10.73 -2.68
CA LEU A 179 -7.56 -11.14 -3.29
C LEU A 179 -6.54 -10.00 -3.43
N LEU A 180 -6.99 -8.77 -3.71
CA LEU A 180 -6.09 -7.63 -3.90
C LEU A 180 -5.41 -7.16 -2.61
N ILE A 181 -5.95 -7.53 -1.43
CA ILE A 181 -5.29 -7.27 -0.14
C ILE A 181 -3.97 -8.02 -0.08
N GLN A 182 -3.94 -9.29 -0.49
CA GLN A 182 -2.71 -10.09 -0.52
C GLN A 182 -1.65 -9.50 -1.45
N VAL A 183 -2.08 -8.97 -2.61
CA VAL A 183 -1.20 -8.26 -3.54
C VAL A 183 -0.67 -6.96 -2.93
N ALA A 184 -1.51 -6.20 -2.21
CA ALA A 184 -1.10 -5.00 -1.49
C ALA A 184 -0.06 -5.32 -0.40
N ASP A 185 -0.25 -6.41 0.36
CA ASP A 185 0.70 -6.86 1.37
C ASP A 185 2.03 -7.27 0.76
N MET A 186 2.02 -7.90 -0.42
CA MET A 186 3.22 -8.17 -1.19
C MET A 186 3.98 -6.91 -1.53
N VAL A 187 3.29 -5.93 -2.10
CA VAL A 187 3.87 -4.64 -2.46
C VAL A 187 4.45 -3.95 -1.22
N ALA A 188 3.70 -3.92 -0.12
CA ALA A 188 4.15 -3.32 1.14
C ALA A 188 5.41 -4.01 1.68
N TYR A 189 5.47 -5.34 1.62
CA TYR A 189 6.63 -6.12 2.03
C TYR A 189 7.85 -5.82 1.16
N LEU A 190 7.70 -5.85 -0.17
CA LEU A 190 8.80 -5.64 -1.12
C LEU A 190 9.38 -4.24 -0.99
N LEU A 191 8.53 -3.21 -0.89
CA LEU A 191 8.99 -1.83 -0.68
C LEU A 191 9.67 -1.64 0.67
N ARG A 192 9.13 -2.23 1.74
CA ARG A 192 9.78 -2.20 3.06
C ARG A 192 11.16 -2.84 2.98
N PHE A 193 11.24 -4.03 2.39
CA PHE A 193 12.48 -4.79 2.36
C PHE A 193 13.53 -4.15 1.45
N HIS A 194 13.11 -3.53 0.33
CA HIS A 194 13.96 -2.67 -0.48
C HIS A 194 14.55 -1.53 0.36
N ALA A 195 13.72 -0.78 1.09
CA ALA A 195 14.22 0.29 1.97
C ALA A 195 15.17 -0.25 3.06
N GLU A 196 14.86 -1.39 3.67
CA GLU A 196 15.72 -2.03 4.67
C GLU A 196 17.10 -2.39 4.11
N LEU A 197 17.17 -2.90 2.88
CA LEU A 197 18.44 -3.25 2.21
C LEU A 197 19.25 -2.03 1.78
N GLU A 198 18.60 -1.03 1.19
CA GLU A 198 19.26 0.20 0.69
C GLU A 198 19.76 1.08 1.82
N GLU A 199 19.03 1.16 2.93
CA GLU A 199 19.44 1.95 4.11
C GLU A 199 20.33 1.16 5.09
N GLY A 200 20.75 -0.07 4.73
CA GLY A 200 21.64 -0.88 5.56
C GLY A 200 21.02 -1.38 6.87
N LEU A 201 19.69 -1.39 6.98
CA LEU A 201 18.94 -1.91 8.14
C LEU A 201 18.81 -3.44 8.10
N SER A 202 18.96 -4.05 6.91
CA SER A 202 19.05 -5.49 6.70
C SER A 202 20.20 -5.82 5.76
N GLY A 203 20.79 -7.00 5.94
CA GLY A 203 21.69 -7.61 4.97
C GLY A 203 20.94 -8.48 3.96
N GLU A 204 21.66 -8.84 2.89
CA GLU A 204 21.26 -9.90 1.98
C GLU A 204 21.30 -11.26 2.69
N SER A 205 20.37 -12.13 2.33
CA SER A 205 20.34 -13.53 2.73
C SER A 205 21.02 -14.43 1.69
N TYR A 206 21.14 -13.95 0.44
CA TYR A 206 21.84 -14.63 -0.65
C TYR A 206 22.42 -13.61 -1.65
N PRO A 207 23.49 -13.97 -2.39
CA PRO A 207 24.08 -13.07 -3.38
C PRO A 207 23.07 -12.65 -4.45
N GLY A 208 22.93 -11.35 -4.72
CA GLY A 208 22.02 -10.84 -5.75
C GLY A 208 20.61 -10.50 -5.24
N GLU A 209 20.31 -10.72 -3.95
CA GLU A 209 18.99 -10.43 -3.38
C GLU A 209 18.67 -8.93 -3.45
N ARG A 210 19.67 -8.06 -3.22
CA ARG A 210 19.48 -6.60 -3.29
C ARG A 210 19.11 -6.14 -4.68
N GLU A 211 19.85 -6.58 -5.70
CA GLU A 211 19.55 -6.23 -7.09
C GLU A 211 18.14 -6.68 -7.47
N GLN A 212 17.76 -7.92 -7.15
CA GLN A 212 16.43 -8.45 -7.45
C GLN A 212 15.30 -7.68 -6.76
N ILE A 213 15.44 -7.38 -5.47
CA ILE A 213 14.45 -6.58 -4.73
C ILE A 213 14.35 -5.16 -5.30
N SER A 214 15.48 -4.57 -5.69
CA SER A 214 15.53 -3.24 -6.32
C SER A 214 14.80 -3.23 -7.66
N GLU A 215 14.99 -4.26 -8.50
CA GLU A 215 14.23 -4.41 -9.76
C GLU A 215 12.73 -4.47 -9.53
N TRP A 216 12.27 -5.26 -8.56
CA TRP A 216 10.85 -5.32 -8.21
C TRP A 216 10.32 -3.99 -7.65
N ALA A 217 11.10 -3.29 -6.84
CA ALA A 217 10.75 -1.96 -6.34
C ALA A 217 10.58 -0.96 -7.49
N VAL A 218 11.50 -0.93 -8.46
CA VAL A 218 11.40 -0.08 -9.65
C VAL A 218 10.12 -0.36 -10.44
N ARG A 219 9.77 -1.63 -10.62
CA ARG A 219 8.50 -2.02 -11.27
C ARG A 219 7.28 -1.51 -10.50
N ILE A 220 7.29 -1.65 -9.17
CA ILE A 220 6.23 -1.13 -8.30
C ILE A 220 6.12 0.39 -8.42
N PHE A 221 7.23 1.12 -8.46
CA PHE A 221 7.23 2.58 -8.65
C PHE A 221 6.59 2.98 -9.97
N GLY A 222 6.86 2.25 -11.07
CA GLY A 222 6.22 2.50 -12.37
C GLY A 222 4.69 2.34 -12.35
N MET A 223 4.16 1.47 -11.48
CA MET A 223 2.72 1.25 -11.30
C MET A 223 2.10 2.18 -10.24
N SER A 224 2.91 2.89 -9.47
CA SER A 224 2.44 3.69 -8.34
C SER A 224 1.83 5.03 -8.76
N LEU A 225 0.85 5.51 -8.01
CA LEU A 225 0.36 6.89 -8.13
C LEU A 225 1.55 7.88 -8.08
N PRO A 226 1.47 8.98 -8.87
CA PRO A 226 2.55 9.95 -8.96
C PRO A 226 3.03 10.46 -7.60
N GLY A 227 4.35 10.66 -7.49
CA GLY A 227 5.02 11.12 -6.26
C GLY A 227 4.47 12.42 -5.71
N ASN A 228 4.15 13.38 -6.57
CA ASN A 228 3.58 14.67 -6.16
C ASN A 228 2.17 14.57 -5.53
N LEU A 229 1.49 13.43 -5.69
CA LEU A 229 0.24 13.16 -4.97
C LEU A 229 0.50 12.64 -3.56
N ARG A 230 1.60 11.90 -3.39
CA ARG A 230 2.05 11.27 -2.14
C ARG A 230 2.93 12.20 -1.30
N TYR A 231 3.66 13.11 -1.92
CA TYR A 231 4.47 14.11 -1.25
C TYR A 231 4.27 15.43 -2.00
N PRO A 232 3.17 16.15 -1.71
CA PRO A 232 2.90 17.42 -2.38
C PRO A 232 3.98 18.46 -2.04
N ASP A 233 4.52 19.13 -3.06
CA ASP A 233 5.53 20.19 -2.87
C ASP A 233 4.97 21.41 -2.10
N ARG A 234 3.65 21.61 -2.15
CA ARG A 234 2.94 22.72 -1.53
C ARG A 234 1.56 22.29 -1.05
N CYS A 235 1.16 22.79 0.11
CA CYS A 235 -0.17 22.61 0.66
C CYS A 235 -0.79 23.96 1.02
N PRO A 236 -2.05 24.21 0.60
CA PRO A 236 -2.77 25.41 1.01
C PRO A 236 -2.89 25.47 2.54
N GLY A 237 -2.42 26.55 3.14
CA GLY A 237 -2.59 26.79 4.58
C GLY A 237 -1.60 26.08 5.51
N GLY A 238 -0.54 25.42 4.99
CA GLY A 238 0.50 24.92 5.88
C GLY A 238 1.47 23.91 5.29
N ASP A 239 1.98 23.06 6.18
CA ASP A 239 3.06 22.11 5.96
C ASP A 239 2.55 20.67 5.75
N CYS A 240 2.99 20.04 4.66
CA CYS A 240 2.74 18.65 4.31
C CYS A 240 3.97 17.75 4.37
N SER A 241 5.08 18.24 4.94
CA SER A 241 6.32 17.48 5.07
C SER A 241 6.18 16.30 6.02
N LEU A 242 5.14 16.26 6.88
CA LEU A 242 4.99 15.24 7.92
C LEU A 242 5.28 13.82 7.40
N PHE A 243 4.60 13.40 6.34
CA PHE A 243 4.78 12.04 5.81
C PHE A 243 6.10 11.85 5.07
N TRP A 244 6.63 12.90 4.45
CA TRP A 244 7.97 12.90 3.85
C TRP A 244 9.07 12.70 4.91
N GLU A 245 8.94 13.38 6.05
CA GLU A 245 9.87 13.29 7.18
C GLU A 245 9.86 11.90 7.80
N LEU A 246 8.68 11.30 7.96
CA LEU A 246 8.50 9.93 8.44
C LEU A 246 9.05 8.88 7.47
N ALA A 247 9.04 9.13 6.17
CA ALA A 247 9.38 8.13 5.16
C ALA A 247 10.90 7.86 5.08
N PRO A 248 11.32 6.59 4.91
CA PRO A 248 12.70 6.26 4.53
C PRO A 248 13.07 6.95 3.22
N GLU A 249 14.33 7.37 3.11
CA GLU A 249 14.83 8.19 1.99
C GLU A 249 14.64 7.49 0.66
N THR A 250 14.85 6.18 0.63
CA THR A 250 14.67 5.34 -0.56
C THR A 250 13.23 5.38 -1.11
N LEU A 251 12.22 5.63 -0.25
CA LEU A 251 10.79 5.62 -0.61
C LEU A 251 10.15 7.01 -0.67
N ARG A 252 10.97 8.08 -0.67
CA ARG A 252 10.54 9.46 -0.88
C ARG A 252 10.34 9.76 -2.38
N ARG A 253 9.37 9.06 -2.98
CA ARG A 253 9.09 9.07 -4.42
C ARG A 253 7.62 9.19 -4.78
#